data_AF-A0A2I0N304-F1
#
_entry.id   AF-A0A2I0N304-F1
#
_cell.length_a   1.000
_cell.length_b   1.000
_cell.length_c   1.000
_cell.angle_alpha   90.00
_cell.angle_beta   90.00
_cell.angle_gamma   90.00
#
_symmetry.space_group_name_H-M   'P 1'
#
loop_
_entity.id
_entity.type
_entity.pdbx_description
1 polymer ?
#
loop_
_entity_poly.entity_id
_entity_poly.type
_entity_poly.pdbx_seq_one_letter_code
_entity_poly.pdbx_strand_id
1 'polypeptide(L)' 'MALAASFFDGDLFAKHWFFWTSDSSLGSYFVGVTASPYDRALKKLGAHRRTLLKKA' A
#
# COMPACT_ATOMS: atom_id res chain seq x y z
N MET A 1 -5.05 7.54 7.86
CA MET A 1 -5.99 7.01 6.84
C MET A 1 -7.41 7.50 7.14
N ALA A 2 -7.66 8.80 7.04
CA ALA A 2 -8.98 9.37 7.34
C ALA A 2 -10.03 9.02 6.28
N LEU A 3 -9.61 8.97 5.00
CA LEU A 3 -10.47 8.61 3.88
C LEU A 3 -10.91 7.14 3.91
N ALA A 4 -10.03 6.20 4.28
CA ALA A 4 -10.43 4.80 4.39
C ALA A 4 -11.44 4.58 5.53
N ALA A 5 -11.39 5.40 6.59
CA ALA A 5 -12.29 5.31 7.74
C ALA A 5 -13.71 5.86 7.48
N SER A 6 -13.93 6.59 6.38
CA SER A 6 -15.26 7.09 6.01
C SER A 6 -16.09 6.09 5.19
N PHE A 7 -15.51 4.95 4.81
CA PHE A 7 -16.18 3.90 4.05
C PHE A 7 -16.66 2.78 4.97
N PHE A 8 -17.76 2.10 4.59
CA PHE A 8 -18.16 0.87 5.24
C PHE A 8 -17.34 -0.32 4.74
N ASP A 9 -17.27 -1.40 5.52
CA ASP A 9 -16.57 -2.62 5.12
C ASP A 9 -17.07 -3.18 3.79
N GLY A 10 -18.38 -3.07 3.52
CA GLY A 10 -18.96 -3.44 2.24
C GLY A 10 -18.35 -2.67 1.07
N ASP A 11 -18.16 -1.36 1.21
CA ASP A 11 -17.57 -0.50 0.17
C ASP A 11 -16.07 -0.78 -0.03
N LEU A 12 -15.36 -1.13 1.06
CA LEU A 12 -13.92 -1.36 1.04
C LEU A 12 -13.54 -2.72 0.45
N PHE A 13 -14.35 -3.76 0.71
CA PHE A 13 -14.01 -5.14 0.39
C PHE A 13 -14.86 -5.76 -0.72
N ALA A 14 -15.98 -5.14 -1.12
CA ALA A 14 -16.73 -5.60 -2.29
C ALA A 14 -15.93 -5.42 -3.59
N LYS A 15 -16.04 -6.41 -4.48
CA LYS A 15 -15.50 -6.34 -5.84
C LYS A 15 -16.49 -5.62 -6.75
N HIS A 16 -15.97 -4.94 -7.77
CA HIS A 16 -16.76 -4.19 -8.77
C HIS A 16 -17.69 -3.10 -8.19
N TRP A 17 -17.50 -2.70 -6.93
CA TRP A 17 -18.28 -1.63 -6.32
C TRP A 17 -17.95 -0.27 -6.94
N PHE A 18 -16.68 -0.06 -7.29
CA PHE A 18 -16.22 1.12 -8.01
C PHE A 18 -15.79 0.75 -9.43
N PHE A 19 -16.31 1.46 -10.42
CA PHE A 19 -16.00 1.22 -11.84
C PHE A 19 -14.50 1.38 -12.17
N TRP A 20 -13.79 2.23 -11.42
CA TRP A 20 -12.37 2.52 -11.65
C TRP A 20 -11.42 1.53 -10.96
N THR A 21 -11.89 0.72 -9.98
CA THR A 21 -11.05 -0.29 -9.31
C THR A 21 -10.97 -1.62 -10.09
N SER A 22 -11.63 -1.69 -11.26
CA SER A 22 -11.68 -2.85 -12.16
C SER A 22 -12.08 -4.13 -11.41
N ASP A 23 -11.14 -5.06 -11.20
CA ASP A 23 -11.33 -6.34 -10.50
C ASP A 23 -10.89 -6.34 -9.03
N SER A 24 -10.28 -5.24 -8.57
CA SER A 24 -9.78 -5.12 -7.20
C SER A 24 -10.78 -4.41 -6.29
N SER A 25 -10.77 -4.78 -5.01
CA SER A 25 -11.50 -4.04 -3.98
C SER A 25 -10.80 -2.71 -3.67
N LEU A 26 -11.54 -1.71 -3.20
CA LEU A 26 -10.97 -0.42 -2.82
C LEU A 26 -9.89 -0.56 -1.74
N GLY A 27 -10.07 -1.49 -0.79
CA GLY A 27 -9.06 -1.84 0.20
C GLY A 27 -7.76 -2.35 -0.41
N SER A 28 -7.85 -3.20 -1.44
CA SER A 28 -6.67 -3.70 -2.16
C SER A 28 -5.93 -2.57 -2.87
N TYR A 29 -6.67 -1.61 -3.44
CA TYR A 29 -6.09 -0.41 -4.05
C TYR A 29 -5.32 0.42 -3.02
N PHE A 30 -5.91 0.71 -1.85
CA PHE A 30 -5.22 1.46 -0.78
C PHE A 30 -3.91 0.80 -0.38
N VAL A 31 -3.92 -0.51 -0.14
CA VAL A 31 -2.70 -1.28 0.19
C VAL A 31 -1.66 -1.18 -0.92
N GLY A 32 -2.11 -1.28 -2.17
CA GLY A 32 -1.26 -1.20 -3.36
C GLY A 32 -0.55 0.14 -3.55
N VAL A 33 -1.22 1.25 -3.24
CA VAL A 33 -0.66 2.61 -3.45
C VAL A 33 -0.02 3.22 -2.20
N THR A 34 -0.27 2.69 -1.00
CA THR A 34 0.34 3.20 0.23
C THR A 34 1.28 2.20 0.90
N ALA A 35 0.77 1.16 1.54
CA ALA A 35 1.58 0.24 2.35
C ALA A 35 2.70 -0.44 1.53
N SER A 36 2.39 -1.00 0.37
CA SER A 36 3.34 -1.74 -0.45
C SER A 36 4.53 -0.89 -0.94
N PRO A 37 4.35 0.33 -1.47
CA PRO A 37 5.45 1.22 -1.80
C PRO A 37 6.35 1.58 -0.62
N TYR A 38 5.77 1.85 0.55
CA TYR A 38 6.55 2.18 1.75
C TYR A 38 7.39 1.00 2.22
N ASP A 39 6.85 -0.22 2.25
CA ASP A 39 7.60 -1.42 2.62
C ASP A 39 8.83 -1.63 1.72
N ARG A 40 8.66 -1.42 0.41
CA ARG A 40 9.77 -1.53 -0.55
C ARG A 40 10.79 -0.42 -0.35
N ALA A 41 10.35 0.81 -0.09
CA ALA A 41 11.24 1.94 0.17
C ALA A 41 12.07 1.71 1.44
N LEU A 42 11.45 1.27 2.53
CA LEU A 42 12.13 0.94 3.79
C LEU A 42 13.17 -0.17 3.61
N LYS A 43 12.82 -1.24 2.88
CA LYS A 43 13.76 -2.32 2.55
C LYS A 43 14.96 -1.82 1.75
N LYS A 44 14.74 -0.96 0.75
CA LYS A 44 15.82 -0.34 -0.05
C LYS A 44 16.73 0.55 0.81
N LEU A 45 16.16 1.40 1.66
CA LEU A 45 16.92 2.26 2.58
C LEU A 45 17.76 1.43 3.56
N GLY A 46 17.16 0.40 4.16
CA GLY A 46 17.87 -0.51 5.05
C GLY A 46 19.02 -1.25 4.35
N ALA A 47 18.80 -1.72 3.12
CA ALA A 47 19.85 -2.35 2.32
C ALA A 47 20.98 -1.37 1.99
N HIS A 48 20.64 -0.16 1.59
CA HIS A 48 21.62 0.89 1.30
C HIS A 48 22.46 1.23 2.52
N ARG A 49 21.84 1.43 3.70
CA ARG A 49 22.53 1.67 4.97
C ARG A 49 23.50 0.56 5.32
N ARG A 50 23.10 -0.71 5.16
CA ARG A 50 23.99 -1.87 5.41
C ARG A 50 25.19 -1.89 4.46
N THR A 51 25.00 -1.53 3.18
CA THR A 51 26.10 -1.43 2.22
C THR A 51 27.09 -0.34 2.58
N LEU A 52 26.63 0.82 3.07
CA LEU A 52 27.52 1.90 3.53
C LEU A 52 28.34 1.47 4.76
N LEU A 53 27.70 0.81 5.73
CA LEU A 53 28.39 0.33 6.94
C LEU A 53 29.43 -0.75 6.66
N LYS A 54 29.26 -1.56 5.61
CA LYS A 54 30.26 -2.56 5.19
C LYS A 54 31.45 -1.98 4.43
N LYS A 55 31.34 -0.74 3.95
CA LYS A 55 32.40 -0.05 3.19
C LYS A 55 33.28 0.86 4.07
N ALA A 56 32.87 1.10 5.32
CA ALA A 56 33.65 1.78 6.34
C ALA A 56 34.49 0.75 7.10
#